data_AF-A0A2E8YJ01-F1
#
_entry.id   AF-A0A2E8YJ01-F1
#
_cell.length_a   1.000
_cell.length_b   1.000
_cell.length_c   1.000
_cell.angle_alpha   90.00
_cell.angle_beta   90.00
_cell.angle_gamma   90.00
#
_symmetry.space_group_name_H-M   'P 1'
#
loop_
_entity.id
_entity.type
_entity.pdbx_description
1 polymer ?
#
loop_
_entity_poly.entity_id
_entity_poly.type
_entity_poly.pdbx_seq_one_letter_code
_entity_poly.pdbx_strand_id
1 'polypeptide(L)'
;MNRFLDRLAYLAAIFALLYASSSYLRFPQEEETRRPSVRYAEPAPDARAPAVAPGGQVVTIQVPEKQPSTGTAFAIGGGWWLTARHVADGCDAIGLVTGPRKAARAQQVVIHPNADLALLSLRLDPEPFAFLDESLRRGQDGFAIGYPQGSPGDVHAQLMGRVRLKSVGRYRTDEPILAWAERSRVPDSLPALGGLSGGPMFNARGQVIGVLVAASERRGRVMTSDPTSVRWLLDQAGLVPDPDARPIDLAVSNFVGQGDDLRDDLRVAKVLCDVKQSSRRRRL
;
A
#
# COMPACT_ATOMS: atom_id res chain seq x y z
N MET A 1 0.08 -10.60 65.79
CA MET A 1 0.00 -10.80 64.33
C MET A 1 -0.78 -9.68 63.62
N ASN A 2 -1.92 -9.21 64.14
CA ASN A 2 -2.79 -8.24 63.43
C ASN A 2 -2.18 -6.85 63.18
N ARG A 3 -1.48 -6.25 64.16
CA ARG A 3 -0.90 -4.90 64.00
C ARG A 3 0.18 -4.77 62.91
N PHE A 4 0.82 -5.86 62.51
CA PHE A 4 1.85 -5.85 61.46
C PHE A 4 1.22 -5.92 60.06
N LEU A 5 0.16 -6.72 59.91
CA LEU A 5 -0.64 -6.80 58.69
C LEU A 5 -1.38 -5.49 58.41
N ASP A 6 -1.91 -4.83 59.45
CA ASP A 6 -2.58 -3.52 59.31
C ASP A 6 -1.61 -2.43 58.82
N ARG A 7 -0.36 -2.45 59.29
CA ARG A 7 0.68 -1.49 58.86
C ARG A 7 1.12 -1.73 57.42
N LEU A 8 1.19 -2.98 56.97
CA LEU A 8 1.48 -3.32 55.57
C LEU A 8 0.35 -2.90 54.64
N ALA A 9 -0.91 -3.09 55.05
CA ALA A 9 -2.07 -2.63 54.29
C ALA A 9 -2.09 -1.10 54.15
N TYR A 10 -1.79 -0.37 55.23
CA TYR A 10 -1.69 1.08 55.19
C TYR A 10 -0.57 1.59 54.27
N LEU A 11 0.61 0.96 54.32
CA LEU A 11 1.73 1.32 53.45
C LEU A 11 1.42 1.03 51.98
N ALA A 12 0.77 -0.10 51.68
CA ALA A 12 0.34 -0.43 50.32
C ALA A 12 -0.69 0.58 49.78
N ALA A 13 -1.65 1.02 50.61
CA ALA A 13 -2.62 2.03 50.23
C ALA A 13 -1.98 3.39 49.95
N ILE A 14 -1.01 3.82 50.78
CA ILE A 14 -0.25 5.05 50.55
C ILE A 14 0.55 4.95 49.26
N PHE A 15 1.21 3.81 49.01
CA PHE A 15 1.99 3.62 47.79
C PHE A 15 1.11 3.62 46.53
N ALA A 16 -0.08 3.01 46.60
CA ALA A 16 -1.06 3.04 45.51
C ALA A 16 -1.56 4.46 45.24
N LEU A 17 -1.83 5.26 46.29
CA LEU A 17 -2.22 6.67 46.17
C LEU A 17 -1.11 7.54 45.57
N LEU A 18 0.14 7.33 45.99
CA LEU A 18 1.29 8.04 45.44
C LEU A 18 1.59 7.63 43.99
N TYR A 19 1.40 6.36 43.65
CA TYR A 19 1.55 5.88 42.28
C TYR A 19 0.44 6.43 41.37
N ALA A 20 -0.82 6.40 41.84
CA ALA A 20 -1.96 6.96 41.12
C ALA A 20 -1.77 8.47 40.90
N SER A 21 -1.38 9.23 41.91
CA SER A 21 -1.14 10.68 41.77
C SER A 21 0.04 10.99 40.87
N SER A 22 1.15 10.24 40.97
CA SER A 22 2.29 10.34 40.06
C SER A 22 1.90 10.01 38.62
N SER A 23 1.02 9.03 38.40
CA SER A 23 0.56 8.66 37.07
C SER A 23 -0.37 9.72 36.48
N TYR A 24 -1.24 10.32 37.31
CA TYR A 24 -2.16 11.38 36.92
C TYR A 24 -1.44 12.68 36.56
N LEU A 25 -0.35 13.00 37.28
CA LEU A 25 0.47 14.18 36.98
C LEU A 25 1.37 13.99 35.75
N ARG A 26 1.63 12.76 35.29
CA ARG A 26 2.45 12.49 34.09
C ARG A 26 1.68 12.48 32.78
N PHE A 27 0.35 12.30 32.82
CA PHE A 27 -0.50 12.24 31.62
C PHE A 27 -1.75 13.09 31.81
N PRO A 28 -1.67 14.42 31.60
CA PRO A 28 -2.87 15.25 31.58
C PRO A 28 -3.75 14.83 30.39
N GLN A 29 -5.01 14.47 30.65
CA GLN A 29 -6.02 14.13 29.63
C GLN A 29 -6.39 15.29 28.67
N GLU A 30 -5.74 16.45 28.81
CA GLU A 30 -6.02 17.67 28.03
C GLU A 30 -5.38 17.71 26.64
N GLU A 31 -4.70 16.66 26.20
CA GLU A 31 -4.07 16.66 24.88
C GLU A 31 -5.06 16.49 23.71
N GLU A 32 -6.27 16.01 24.00
CA GLU A 32 -7.33 15.83 23.01
C GLU A 32 -8.02 17.17 22.65
N THR A 33 -8.15 18.10 23.61
CA THR A 33 -8.82 19.40 23.40
C THR A 33 -7.95 20.45 22.72
N ARG A 34 -6.63 20.24 22.62
CA ARG A 34 -5.71 21.18 21.96
C ARG A 34 -5.58 20.97 20.45
N ARG A 35 -6.15 19.90 19.89
CA ARG A 35 -6.23 19.73 18.43
C ARG A 35 -7.45 20.49 17.92
N PRO A 36 -7.28 21.57 17.12
CA PRO A 36 -8.42 22.19 16.46
C PRO A 36 -9.14 21.12 15.64
N SER A 37 -10.48 21.10 15.71
CA SER A 37 -11.28 20.19 14.90
C SER A 37 -10.88 20.37 13.44
N VAL A 38 -10.33 19.33 12.81
CA VAL A 38 -10.05 19.35 11.38
C VAL A 38 -11.40 19.33 10.68
N ARG A 39 -11.89 20.51 10.28
CA ARG A 39 -12.93 20.59 9.25
C ARG A 39 -12.29 20.07 7.98
N TYR A 40 -12.55 18.80 7.67
CA TYR A 40 -12.40 18.32 6.30
C TYR A 40 -13.33 19.21 5.47
N ALA A 41 -12.75 20.02 4.58
CA ALA A 41 -13.55 20.63 3.54
C ALA A 41 -14.22 19.47 2.80
N GLU A 42 -15.56 19.43 2.81
CA GLU A 42 -16.28 18.48 1.96
C GLU A 42 -15.76 18.70 0.53
N PRO A 43 -15.19 17.67 -0.11
CA PRO A 43 -14.75 17.81 -1.49
C PRO A 43 -15.96 18.25 -2.32
N ALA A 44 -15.77 19.30 -3.12
CA ALA A 44 -16.81 19.75 -4.05
C ALA A 44 -17.33 18.54 -4.82
N PRO A 45 -18.66 18.28 -4.82
CA PRO A 45 -19.23 17.21 -5.62
C PRO A 45 -18.82 17.41 -7.08
N ASP A 46 -18.43 16.33 -7.75
CA ASP A 46 -18.27 16.25 -9.20
C ASP A 46 -17.09 16.97 -9.88
N ALA A 47 -16.06 17.41 -9.15
CA ALA A 47 -14.82 17.82 -9.81
C ALA A 47 -14.03 16.58 -10.31
N ARG A 48 -13.94 16.41 -11.64
CA ARG A 48 -12.93 15.52 -12.26
C ARG A 48 -11.58 15.80 -11.63
N ALA A 49 -10.82 14.76 -11.29
CA ALA A 49 -9.49 14.95 -10.74
C ALA A 49 -8.67 15.82 -11.72
N PRO A 50 -8.22 17.02 -11.33
CA PRO A 50 -7.57 17.94 -12.25
C PRO A 50 -6.28 17.33 -12.80
N ALA A 51 -5.83 17.83 -13.95
CA ALA A 51 -4.46 17.62 -14.41
C ALA A 51 -3.48 18.09 -13.32
N VAL A 52 -2.24 17.60 -13.35
CA VAL A 52 -1.19 18.07 -12.43
C VAL A 52 -1.11 19.60 -12.53
N ALA A 53 -1.47 20.30 -11.46
CA ALA A 53 -1.47 21.76 -11.47
C ALA A 53 -0.04 22.29 -11.70
N PRO A 54 0.15 23.40 -12.44
CA PRO A 54 1.42 24.11 -12.48
C PRO A 54 1.84 24.50 -11.05
N GLY A 55 3.04 24.10 -10.61
CA GLY A 55 3.47 24.25 -9.21
C GLY A 55 2.88 23.21 -8.23
N GLY A 56 2.29 22.13 -8.76
CA GLY A 56 1.71 21.04 -7.97
C GLY A 56 2.71 20.35 -7.05
N GLN A 57 2.20 19.66 -6.02
CA GLN A 57 3.03 18.92 -5.07
C GLN A 57 3.95 17.92 -5.80
N VAL A 58 5.24 18.00 -5.50
CA VAL A 58 6.24 17.01 -5.93
C VAL A 58 6.58 16.15 -4.71
N VAL A 59 6.40 14.85 -4.84
CA VAL A 59 6.85 13.85 -3.88
C VAL A 59 8.17 13.31 -4.41
N THR A 60 9.21 13.33 -3.58
CA THR A 60 10.51 12.74 -3.94
C THR A 60 10.75 11.52 -3.08
N ILE A 61 11.05 10.39 -3.72
CA ILE A 61 11.40 9.14 -3.05
C ILE A 61 12.83 8.73 -3.41
N GLN A 62 13.56 8.24 -2.40
CA GLN A 62 14.86 7.64 -2.61
C GLN A 62 14.68 6.15 -2.89
N VAL A 63 15.11 5.70 -4.06
CA VAL A 63 15.18 4.29 -4.43
C VAL A 63 16.51 3.74 -3.93
N PRO A 64 16.49 2.81 -2.95
CA PRO A 64 17.71 2.22 -2.42
C PRO A 64 18.40 1.32 -3.46
N GLU A 65 19.64 0.95 -3.13
CA GLU A 65 20.37 -0.10 -3.85
C GLU A 65 19.62 -1.44 -3.79
N LYS A 66 20.01 -2.36 -4.67
CA LYS A 66 19.40 -3.69 -4.75
C LYS A 66 19.45 -4.40 -3.40
N GLN A 67 18.29 -4.75 -2.88
CA GLN A 67 18.14 -5.51 -1.65
C GLN A 67 16.95 -6.47 -1.79
N PRO A 68 16.95 -7.60 -1.06
CA PRO A 68 15.77 -8.44 -0.96
C PRO A 68 14.58 -7.61 -0.50
N SER A 69 13.43 -7.81 -1.15
CA SER A 69 12.24 -7.04 -0.85
C SER A 69 10.98 -7.88 -0.99
N THR A 70 9.91 -7.39 -0.38
CA THR A 70 8.57 -7.96 -0.51
C THR A 70 7.61 -6.89 -0.97
N GLY A 71 6.63 -7.29 -1.77
CA GLY A 71 5.57 -6.40 -2.23
C GLY A 71 4.30 -7.16 -2.50
N THR A 72 3.42 -6.54 -3.28
CA THR A 72 2.16 -7.12 -3.73
C THR A 72 2.14 -7.13 -5.26
N ALA A 73 1.48 -8.12 -5.84
CA ALA A 73 1.13 -8.16 -7.25
C ALA A 73 -0.31 -8.64 -7.41
N PHE A 74 -0.93 -8.32 -8.53
CA PHE A 74 -2.28 -8.80 -8.85
C PHE A 74 -2.39 -9.24 -10.30
N ALA A 75 -3.29 -10.19 -10.54
CA ALA A 75 -3.46 -10.81 -11.85
C ALA A 75 -4.16 -9.88 -12.83
N ILE A 76 -3.73 -9.93 -14.09
CA ILE A 76 -4.33 -9.19 -15.21
C ILE A 76 -4.70 -10.08 -16.40
N GLY A 77 -4.57 -11.40 -16.24
CA GLY A 77 -4.98 -12.42 -17.22
C GLY A 77 -3.84 -12.93 -18.09
N GLY A 78 -4.01 -14.12 -18.66
CA GLY A 78 -3.02 -14.79 -19.52
C GLY A 78 -1.70 -15.11 -18.80
N GLY A 79 -1.74 -15.31 -17.49
CA GLY A 79 -0.56 -15.54 -16.65
C GLY A 79 0.26 -14.28 -16.34
N TRP A 80 -0.25 -13.10 -16.69
CA TRP A 80 0.40 -11.81 -16.41
C TRP A 80 -0.08 -11.19 -15.11
N TRP A 81 0.86 -10.52 -14.45
CA TRP A 81 0.67 -9.90 -13.15
C TRP A 81 1.29 -8.51 -13.12
N LEU A 82 0.58 -7.53 -12.56
CA LEU A 82 1.11 -6.19 -12.34
C LEU A 82 1.69 -6.06 -10.93
N THR A 83 2.77 -5.29 -10.82
CA THR A 83 3.40 -4.89 -9.55
C THR A 83 4.11 -3.54 -9.72
N ALA A 84 4.74 -3.04 -8.65
CA ALA A 84 5.54 -1.84 -8.69
C ALA A 84 6.95 -2.14 -9.21
N ARG A 85 7.53 -1.21 -9.98
CA ARG A 85 8.89 -1.38 -10.50
C ARG A 85 9.90 -1.51 -9.37
N HIS A 86 9.83 -0.70 -8.32
CA HIS A 86 10.80 -0.80 -7.22
C HIS A 86 10.77 -2.16 -6.49
N VAL A 87 9.69 -2.94 -6.61
CA VAL A 87 9.58 -4.29 -6.08
C VAL A 87 10.30 -5.30 -7.00
N ALA A 88 10.23 -5.11 -8.32
CA ALA A 88 10.73 -6.08 -9.31
C ALA A 88 12.10 -5.76 -9.90
N ASP A 89 12.46 -4.49 -9.99
CA ASP A 89 13.68 -4.03 -10.63
C ASP A 89 14.89 -4.37 -9.76
N GLY A 90 15.82 -5.14 -10.32
CA GLY A 90 17.08 -5.50 -9.67
C GLY A 90 17.08 -6.84 -8.94
N CYS A 91 15.95 -7.57 -8.93
CA CYS A 91 15.89 -8.93 -8.42
C CYS A 91 16.67 -9.91 -9.30
N ASP A 92 17.41 -10.84 -8.69
CA ASP A 92 18.01 -11.98 -9.40
C ASP A 92 16.99 -13.12 -9.59
N ALA A 93 16.04 -13.23 -8.66
CA ALA A 93 14.86 -14.05 -8.78
C ALA A 93 13.66 -13.32 -8.16
N ILE A 94 12.53 -13.37 -8.84
CA ILE A 94 11.27 -12.82 -8.34
C ILE A 94 10.16 -13.87 -8.51
N GLY A 95 9.22 -13.91 -7.57
CA GLY A 95 8.10 -14.83 -7.61
C GLY A 95 6.96 -14.43 -6.70
N LEU A 96 5.85 -15.14 -6.83
CA LEU A 96 4.63 -14.94 -6.05
C LEU A 96 4.48 -16.07 -5.04
N VAL A 97 4.17 -15.74 -3.78
CA VAL A 97 3.84 -16.73 -2.76
C VAL A 97 2.49 -17.35 -3.09
N THR A 98 2.45 -18.67 -3.24
CA THR A 98 1.23 -19.44 -3.57
C THR A 98 0.76 -20.34 -2.43
N GLY A 99 1.44 -20.28 -1.30
CA GLY A 99 1.09 -21.03 -0.09
C GLY A 99 2.27 -21.14 0.88
N PRO A 100 2.10 -21.88 1.99
CA PRO A 100 3.16 -22.05 2.97
C PRO A 100 4.43 -22.65 2.34
N ARG A 101 5.52 -21.87 2.37
CA ARG A 101 6.82 -22.23 1.77
C ARG A 101 6.78 -22.56 0.27
N LYS A 102 5.74 -22.12 -0.45
CA LYS A 102 5.61 -22.29 -1.90
C LYS A 102 5.62 -20.93 -2.58
N ALA A 103 6.40 -20.81 -3.65
CA ALA A 103 6.40 -19.64 -4.51
C ALA A 103 6.49 -20.05 -5.98
N ALA A 104 5.71 -19.39 -6.83
CA ALA A 104 5.79 -19.49 -8.27
C ALA A 104 6.79 -18.45 -8.79
N ARG A 105 7.85 -18.91 -9.46
CA ARG A 105 8.88 -18.01 -10.02
C ARG A 105 8.36 -17.34 -11.30
N ALA A 106 8.64 -16.05 -11.46
CA ALA A 106 8.40 -15.34 -12.71
C ALA A 106 9.35 -15.82 -13.81
N GLN A 107 8.79 -16.04 -14.99
CA GLN A 107 9.51 -16.42 -16.20
C GLN A 107 10.05 -15.18 -16.93
N GLN A 108 9.32 -14.08 -16.85
CA GLN A 108 9.67 -12.81 -17.48
C GLN A 108 9.29 -11.65 -16.57
N VAL A 109 10.08 -10.59 -16.64
CA VAL A 109 9.81 -9.30 -16.01
C VAL A 109 9.90 -8.22 -17.09
N VAL A 110 8.87 -7.39 -17.21
CA VAL A 110 8.86 -6.22 -18.10
C VAL A 110 8.76 -4.96 -17.22
N ILE A 111 9.74 -4.08 -17.33
CA ILE A 111 9.81 -2.86 -16.52
C ILE A 111 9.33 -1.67 -17.33
N HIS A 112 8.45 -0.85 -16.76
CA HIS A 112 8.10 0.43 -17.35
C HIS A 112 9.32 1.39 -17.27
N PRO A 113 9.75 2.01 -18.38
CA PRO A 113 10.96 2.84 -18.39
C PRO A 113 10.84 4.10 -17.53
N ASN A 114 9.67 4.75 -17.56
CA ASN A 114 9.44 6.06 -16.95
C ASN A 114 8.48 6.09 -15.76
N ALA A 115 7.84 4.96 -15.43
CA ALA A 115 6.86 4.87 -14.34
C ALA A 115 7.26 3.73 -13.38
N ASP A 116 6.78 3.80 -12.14
CA ASP A 116 7.10 2.81 -11.12
C ASP A 116 6.24 1.54 -11.23
N LEU A 117 6.18 0.96 -12.45
CA LEU A 117 5.36 -0.20 -12.80
C LEU A 117 6.18 -1.33 -13.42
N ALA A 118 5.77 -2.57 -13.16
CA ALA A 118 6.33 -3.75 -13.78
C ALA A 118 5.27 -4.82 -14.03
N LEU A 119 5.50 -5.63 -15.07
CA LEU A 119 4.76 -6.86 -15.35
C LEU A 119 5.60 -8.07 -15.03
N LEU A 120 4.97 -9.11 -14.49
CA LEU A 120 5.54 -10.43 -14.27
C LEU A 120 4.74 -11.46 -15.07
N SER A 121 5.43 -12.34 -15.80
CA SER A 121 4.80 -13.51 -16.43
C SER A 121 5.04 -14.74 -15.57
N LEU A 122 3.97 -15.46 -15.23
CA LEU A 122 4.00 -16.67 -14.42
C LEU A 122 3.12 -17.76 -15.03
N ARG A 123 3.39 -19.02 -14.67
CA ARG A 123 2.46 -20.13 -14.89
C ARG A 123 1.40 -20.18 -13.79
N LEU A 124 0.69 -19.07 -13.63
CA LEU A 124 -0.38 -18.86 -12.66
C LEU A 124 -1.35 -17.85 -13.27
N ASP A 125 -2.54 -18.31 -13.61
CA ASP A 125 -3.54 -17.53 -14.38
C ASP A 125 -4.91 -17.57 -13.67
N PRO A 126 -5.04 -16.89 -12.52
CA PRO A 126 -6.31 -16.75 -11.82
C PRO A 126 -7.19 -15.73 -12.56
N GLU A 127 -8.44 -15.58 -12.13
CA GLU A 127 -9.36 -14.62 -12.74
C GLU A 127 -8.82 -13.17 -12.66
N PRO A 128 -8.77 -12.43 -13.79
CA PRO A 128 -8.25 -11.06 -13.82
C PRO A 128 -9.21 -10.05 -13.17
N PHE A 129 -8.82 -8.78 -13.19
CA PHE A 129 -9.67 -7.67 -12.80
C PHE A 129 -9.98 -6.77 -13.98
N ALA A 130 -11.18 -6.18 -13.97
CA ALA A 130 -11.51 -5.10 -14.89
C ALA A 130 -10.74 -3.84 -14.50
N PHE A 131 -10.40 -3.02 -15.49
CA PHE A 131 -9.77 -1.72 -15.28
C PHE A 131 -10.78 -0.60 -15.51
N LEU A 132 -10.66 0.48 -14.76
CA LEU A 132 -11.52 1.62 -14.97
C LEU A 132 -11.10 2.38 -16.24
N ASP A 133 -12.05 2.58 -17.15
CA ASP A 133 -11.82 3.38 -18.36
C ASP A 133 -12.42 4.80 -18.32
N GLU A 134 -12.93 5.23 -17.17
CA GLU A 134 -13.46 6.58 -16.95
C GLU A 134 -12.52 7.47 -16.11
N SER A 135 -12.83 8.76 -16.07
CA SER A 135 -12.10 9.72 -15.26
C SER A 135 -12.41 9.57 -13.77
N LEU A 136 -11.36 9.54 -12.96
CA LEU A 136 -11.45 9.52 -11.50
C LEU A 136 -11.95 10.88 -10.95
N ARG A 137 -12.73 10.83 -9.87
CA ARG A 137 -13.31 12.00 -9.18
C ARG A 137 -12.62 12.25 -7.84
N ARG A 138 -12.35 13.52 -7.51
CA ARG A 138 -11.84 13.87 -6.17
C ARG A 138 -12.85 13.44 -5.10
N GLY A 139 -12.35 12.95 -3.97
CA GLY A 139 -13.17 12.45 -2.86
C GLY A 139 -13.72 11.05 -3.06
N GLN A 140 -13.61 10.45 -4.26
CA GLN A 140 -14.05 9.08 -4.47
C GLN A 140 -13.24 8.11 -3.59
N ASP A 141 -13.91 7.07 -3.11
CA ASP A 141 -13.28 6.02 -2.33
C ASP A 141 -12.41 5.11 -3.20
N GLY A 142 -11.33 4.64 -2.60
CA GLY A 142 -10.43 3.63 -3.12
C GLY A 142 -10.07 2.63 -2.04
N PHE A 143 -9.97 1.36 -2.44
CA PHE A 143 -9.64 0.24 -1.56
C PHE A 143 -8.36 -0.44 -2.06
N ALA A 144 -7.29 -0.32 -1.28
CA ALA A 144 -6.03 -0.99 -1.55
C ALA A 144 -5.96 -2.31 -0.79
N ILE A 145 -5.62 -3.38 -1.49
CA ILE A 145 -5.56 -4.74 -0.95
C ILE A 145 -4.14 -5.28 -1.18
N GLY A 146 -3.52 -5.89 -0.18
CA GLY A 146 -2.19 -6.46 -0.36
C GLY A 146 -1.54 -7.01 0.90
N TYR A 147 -0.21 -6.83 0.95
CA TYR A 147 0.64 -7.45 1.97
C TYR A 147 1.56 -6.44 2.68
N PRO A 148 1.01 -5.42 3.39
CA PRO A 148 1.83 -4.54 4.22
C PRO A 148 2.66 -5.35 5.22
N GLN A 149 3.95 -5.04 5.30
CA GLN A 149 4.93 -5.74 6.13
C GLN A 149 4.98 -7.26 5.86
N GLY A 150 4.57 -7.69 4.65
CA GLY A 150 4.56 -9.08 4.24
C GLY A 150 3.41 -9.93 4.78
N SER A 151 2.43 -9.31 5.46
CA SER A 151 1.23 -9.96 6.00
C SER A 151 -0.03 -9.35 5.38
N PRO A 152 -1.15 -10.08 5.30
CA PRO A 152 -2.43 -9.54 4.85
C PRO A 152 -2.77 -8.19 5.49
N GLY A 153 -3.19 -7.23 4.67
CA GLY A 153 -3.68 -5.96 5.17
C GLY A 153 -4.08 -5.01 4.05
N ASP A 154 -5.02 -4.12 4.39
CA ASP A 154 -5.82 -3.38 3.44
C ASP A 154 -5.95 -1.91 3.89
N VAL A 155 -6.18 -1.00 2.94
CA VAL A 155 -6.31 0.44 3.19
C VAL A 155 -7.51 1.01 2.44
N HIS A 156 -8.38 1.73 3.15
CA HIS A 156 -9.38 2.61 2.56
C HIS A 156 -8.84 4.04 2.49
N ALA A 157 -8.93 4.65 1.32
CA ALA A 157 -8.46 6.01 1.08
C ALA A 157 -9.39 6.77 0.13
N GLN A 158 -9.26 8.09 0.09
CA GLN A 158 -10.05 8.95 -0.79
C GLN A 158 -9.17 9.78 -1.72
N LEU A 159 -9.54 9.88 -2.99
CA LEU A 159 -8.72 10.56 -3.99
C LEU A 159 -8.60 12.05 -3.67
N MET A 160 -7.38 12.55 -3.51
CA MET A 160 -7.09 13.98 -3.37
C MET A 160 -6.90 14.63 -4.75
N GLY A 161 -6.25 13.92 -5.67
CA GLY A 161 -5.95 14.39 -7.03
C GLY A 161 -4.58 13.94 -7.51
N ARG A 162 -4.12 14.54 -8.60
CA ARG A 162 -2.82 14.22 -9.21
C ARG A 162 -1.68 15.03 -8.61
N VAL A 163 -0.53 14.39 -8.44
CA VAL A 163 0.75 14.98 -8.01
C VAL A 163 1.88 14.41 -8.87
N ARG A 164 3.12 14.91 -8.73
CA ARG A 164 4.29 14.31 -9.39
C ARG A 164 5.09 13.46 -8.41
N LEU A 165 5.54 12.30 -8.88
CA LEU A 165 6.52 11.47 -8.18
C LEU A 165 7.87 11.60 -8.87
N LYS A 166 8.88 12.02 -8.13
CA LYS A 166 10.28 11.97 -8.54
C LYS A 166 10.99 10.86 -7.80
N SER A 167 11.44 9.85 -8.52
CA SER A 167 12.31 8.80 -7.97
C SER A 167 13.76 9.17 -8.21
N VAL A 168 14.60 9.05 -7.19
CA VAL A 168 16.04 9.32 -7.26
C VAL A 168 16.83 8.19 -6.61
N GLY A 169 18.04 7.90 -7.10
CA GLY A 169 18.87 6.80 -6.63
C GLY A 169 19.23 5.85 -7.76
N ARG A 170 19.00 4.55 -7.57
CA ARG A 170 19.34 3.49 -8.53
C ARG A 170 18.75 3.71 -9.92
N TYR A 171 17.58 4.34 -10.00
CA TYR A 171 17.01 4.88 -11.24
C TYR A 171 16.39 6.24 -10.96
N ARG A 172 16.10 6.97 -12.05
CA ARG A 172 15.51 8.30 -12.01
C ARG A 172 14.26 8.33 -12.88
N THR A 173 13.12 8.66 -12.29
CA THR A 173 11.85 8.86 -13.00
C THR A 173 11.18 10.13 -12.51
N ASP A 174 10.31 10.68 -13.35
CA ASP A 174 9.45 11.81 -13.00
C ASP A 174 8.10 11.63 -13.70
N GLU A 175 7.12 11.17 -12.92
CA GLU A 175 5.85 10.65 -13.44
C GLU A 175 4.64 11.28 -12.72
N PRO A 176 3.49 11.39 -13.40
CA PRO A 176 2.24 11.69 -12.72
C PRO A 176 1.78 10.51 -11.88
N ILE A 177 1.31 10.78 -10.68
CA ILE A 177 0.68 9.81 -9.78
C ILE A 177 -0.59 10.38 -9.17
N LEU A 178 -1.41 9.53 -8.59
CA LEU A 178 -2.59 9.91 -7.82
C LEU A 178 -2.27 9.85 -6.34
N ALA A 179 -2.59 10.91 -5.60
CA ALA A 179 -2.46 10.97 -4.16
C ALA A 179 -3.82 10.72 -3.50
N TRP A 180 -3.84 9.84 -2.50
CA TRP A 180 -5.02 9.44 -1.77
C TRP A 180 -4.84 9.76 -0.28
N ALA A 181 -5.86 10.32 0.35
CA ALA A 181 -5.90 10.54 1.79
C ALA A 181 -6.38 9.24 2.44
N GLU A 182 -5.53 8.64 3.25
CA GLU A 182 -5.88 7.45 4.03
C GLU A 182 -7.00 7.79 5.02
N ARG A 183 -8.03 6.94 5.06
CA ARG A 183 -9.18 7.06 5.96
C ARG A 183 -9.14 6.00 7.06
N SER A 184 -8.79 4.78 6.69
CA SER A 184 -8.57 3.67 7.62
C SER A 184 -7.64 2.64 7.01
N ARG A 185 -6.99 1.85 7.86
CA ARG A 185 -6.20 0.67 7.49
C ARG A 185 -6.59 -0.51 8.36
N VAL A 186 -6.42 -1.71 7.84
CA VAL A 186 -6.71 -2.96 8.57
C VAL A 186 -5.52 -3.92 8.40
N PRO A 187 -4.96 -4.45 9.51
CA PRO A 187 -5.24 -4.05 10.89
C PRO A 187 -4.83 -2.59 11.16
N ASP A 188 -5.54 -1.93 12.08
CA ASP A 188 -5.26 -0.55 12.50
C ASP A 188 -3.87 -0.39 13.15
N SER A 189 -3.37 -1.49 13.71
CA SER A 189 -2.04 -1.61 14.31
C SER A 189 -0.87 -1.62 13.32
N LEU A 190 -1.12 -1.59 12.00
CA LEU A 190 -0.06 -1.60 10.99
C LEU A 190 0.85 -0.36 11.16
N PRO A 191 2.12 -0.53 11.56
CA PRO A 191 3.01 0.60 11.83
C PRO A 191 3.44 1.29 10.54
N ALA A 192 3.54 0.52 9.45
CA ALA A 192 4.01 0.96 8.16
C ALA A 192 3.23 0.29 7.02
N LEU A 193 3.17 0.97 5.89
CA LEU A 193 2.44 0.53 4.69
C LEU A 193 3.35 -0.10 3.62
N GLY A 194 4.67 -0.13 3.85
CA GLY A 194 5.61 -0.85 2.98
C GLY A 194 5.17 -2.30 2.81
N GLY A 195 5.22 -2.83 1.58
CA GLY A 195 4.67 -4.15 1.22
C GLY A 195 3.34 -4.08 0.46
N LEU A 196 2.56 -3.01 0.62
CA LEU A 196 1.42 -2.70 -0.26
C LEU A 196 1.84 -2.30 -1.67
N SER A 197 3.10 -1.88 -1.85
CA SER A 197 3.66 -1.55 -3.15
C SER A 197 3.42 -2.65 -4.19
N GLY A 198 2.88 -2.25 -5.33
CA GLY A 198 2.47 -3.12 -6.43
C GLY A 198 1.05 -3.68 -6.30
N GLY A 199 0.40 -3.48 -5.15
CA GLY A 199 -0.99 -3.89 -4.95
C GLY A 199 -1.98 -3.04 -5.75
N PRO A 200 -3.16 -3.59 -6.06
CA PRO A 200 -4.21 -2.85 -6.74
C PRO A 200 -4.87 -1.85 -5.79
N MET A 201 -5.22 -0.68 -6.33
CA MET A 201 -6.25 0.18 -5.78
C MET A 201 -7.53 -0.05 -6.57
N PHE A 202 -8.62 -0.40 -5.88
CA PHE A 202 -9.92 -0.64 -6.48
C PHE A 202 -10.90 0.50 -6.22
N ASN A 203 -11.85 0.70 -7.14
CA ASN A 203 -13.07 1.47 -6.86
C ASN A 203 -14.15 0.57 -6.20
N ALA A 204 -15.31 1.15 -5.91
CA ALA A 204 -16.43 0.43 -5.29
C ALA A 204 -17.01 -0.73 -6.15
N ARG A 205 -16.70 -0.78 -7.45
CA ARG A 205 -17.10 -1.87 -8.36
C ARG A 205 -16.01 -2.94 -8.54
N GLY A 206 -14.89 -2.84 -7.80
CA GLY A 206 -13.79 -3.79 -7.90
C GLY A 206 -12.92 -3.60 -9.14
N GLN A 207 -13.07 -2.46 -9.83
CA GLN A 207 -12.24 -2.14 -10.98
C GLN A 207 -10.92 -1.53 -10.51
N VAL A 208 -9.82 -1.93 -11.12
CA VAL A 208 -8.48 -1.39 -10.83
C VAL A 208 -8.42 0.06 -11.33
N ILE A 209 -8.09 0.97 -10.42
CA ILE A 209 -7.95 2.41 -10.67
C ILE A 209 -6.53 2.94 -10.45
N GLY A 210 -5.59 2.06 -10.08
CA GLY A 210 -4.18 2.36 -9.94
C GLY A 210 -3.40 1.22 -9.28
N VAL A 211 -2.09 1.33 -9.31
CA VAL A 211 -1.16 0.40 -8.64
C VAL A 211 -0.43 1.18 -7.55
N LEU A 212 -0.35 0.67 -6.32
CA LEU A 212 0.33 1.38 -5.22
C LEU A 212 1.84 1.46 -5.48
N VAL A 213 2.39 2.67 -5.44
CA VAL A 213 3.82 2.92 -5.76
C VAL A 213 4.56 3.65 -4.63
N ALA A 214 3.85 4.36 -3.77
CA ALA A 214 4.44 5.00 -2.61
C ALA A 214 3.42 5.20 -1.48
N ALA A 215 3.92 5.45 -0.28
CA ALA A 215 3.13 5.88 0.87
C ALA A 215 3.87 6.98 1.63
N SER A 216 3.11 7.84 2.30
CA SER A 216 3.60 8.84 3.24
C SER A 216 2.83 8.70 4.54
N GLU A 217 3.30 7.80 5.41
CA GLU A 217 2.67 7.48 6.69
C GLU A 217 2.50 8.72 7.57
N ARG A 218 3.55 9.55 7.68
CA ARG A 218 3.51 10.82 8.43
C ARG A 218 2.40 11.77 7.95
N ARG A 219 1.97 11.67 6.69
CA ARG A 219 0.92 12.51 6.11
C ARG A 219 -0.41 11.78 5.97
N GLY A 220 -0.51 10.50 6.35
CA GLY A 220 -1.70 9.67 6.15
C GLY A 220 -2.06 9.57 4.66
N ARG A 221 -1.10 9.23 3.80
CA ARG A 221 -1.33 9.16 2.35
C ARG A 221 -0.76 7.89 1.74
N VAL A 222 -1.47 7.39 0.73
CA VAL A 222 -0.95 6.43 -0.23
C VAL A 222 -0.97 7.04 -1.63
N MET A 223 -0.10 6.56 -2.50
CA MET A 223 0.06 7.05 -3.86
C MET A 223 -0.01 5.89 -4.83
N THR A 224 -0.74 6.08 -5.91
CA THR A 224 -0.86 5.08 -6.98
C THR A 224 -0.36 5.63 -8.31
N SER A 225 0.05 4.74 -9.20
CA SER A 225 0.32 5.07 -10.60
C SER A 225 -0.86 5.81 -11.24
N ASP A 226 -0.58 6.68 -12.21
CA ASP A 226 -1.63 7.21 -13.07
C ASP A 226 -2.14 6.10 -14.02
N PRO A 227 -3.47 6.00 -14.28
CA PRO A 227 -4.03 5.01 -15.21
C PRO A 227 -3.41 5.06 -16.60
N THR A 228 -2.92 6.21 -17.06
CA THR A 228 -2.22 6.33 -18.35
C THR A 228 -0.91 5.56 -18.39
N SER A 229 -0.15 5.53 -17.30
CA SER A 229 1.08 4.74 -17.19
C SER A 229 0.80 3.24 -17.20
N VAL A 230 -0.32 2.81 -16.60
CA VAL A 230 -0.75 1.41 -16.63
C VAL A 230 -1.13 1.01 -18.05
N ARG A 231 -2.02 1.77 -18.71
CA ARG A 231 -2.42 1.50 -20.10
C ARG A 231 -1.23 1.42 -21.04
N TRP A 232 -0.31 2.39 -20.95
CA TRP A 232 0.90 2.39 -21.77
C TRP A 232 1.70 1.08 -21.61
N LEU A 233 1.89 0.60 -20.38
CA LEU A 233 2.64 -0.64 -20.14
C LEU A 233 1.93 -1.86 -20.73
N LEU A 234 0.60 -1.93 -20.60
CA LEU A 234 -0.21 -3.00 -21.16
C LEU A 234 -0.15 -2.99 -22.69
N ASP A 235 -0.30 -1.82 -23.32
CA ASP A 235 -0.21 -1.66 -24.77
C ASP A 235 1.15 -2.09 -25.31
N GLN A 236 2.25 -1.70 -24.64
CA GLN A 236 3.60 -2.12 -25.04
C GLN A 236 3.83 -3.63 -24.88
N ALA A 237 3.11 -4.28 -23.97
CA ALA A 237 3.15 -5.73 -23.78
C ALA A 237 2.15 -6.48 -24.67
N GLY A 238 1.33 -5.78 -25.46
CA GLY A 238 0.25 -6.38 -26.26
C GLY A 238 -0.85 -7.03 -25.41
N LEU A 239 -1.07 -6.51 -24.19
CA LEU A 239 -2.05 -7.02 -23.24
C LEU A 239 -3.31 -6.15 -23.25
N VAL A 240 -4.46 -6.78 -23.36
CA VAL A 240 -5.77 -6.11 -23.27
C VAL A 240 -6.45 -6.60 -22.00
N PRO A 241 -6.78 -5.72 -21.04
CA PRO A 241 -7.58 -6.09 -19.89
C PRO A 241 -8.88 -6.74 -20.31
N ASP A 242 -9.30 -7.76 -19.59
CA ASP A 242 -10.59 -8.42 -19.80
C ASP A 242 -11.73 -7.44 -19.45
N PRO A 243 -12.54 -7.01 -20.44
CA PRO A 243 -13.66 -6.10 -20.18
C PRO A 243 -14.80 -6.77 -19.40
N ASP A 244 -14.86 -8.11 -19.43
CA ASP A 244 -15.90 -8.92 -18.82
C ASP A 244 -15.46 -9.55 -17.48
N ALA A 245 -14.28 -9.15 -16.97
CA ALA A 245 -13.80 -9.59 -15.67
C ALA A 245 -14.85 -9.31 -14.58
N ARG A 246 -15.09 -10.32 -13.73
CA ARG A 246 -16.20 -10.30 -12.77
C ARG A 246 -16.10 -9.10 -11.81
N PRO A 247 -17.19 -8.30 -11.69
CA PRO A 247 -17.26 -7.22 -10.72
C PRO A 247 -17.12 -7.71 -9.28
N ILE A 248 -16.55 -6.87 -8.42
CA ILE A 248 -16.42 -7.12 -6.98
C ILE A 248 -16.98 -5.91 -6.25
N ASP A 249 -18.07 -6.08 -5.52
CA ASP A 249 -18.66 -4.98 -4.77
C ASP A 249 -17.83 -4.68 -3.51
N LEU A 250 -17.13 -3.55 -3.54
CA LEU A 250 -16.27 -3.08 -2.47
C LEU A 250 -16.89 -1.85 -1.77
N ALA A 251 -16.92 -1.93 -0.45
CA ALA A 251 -17.40 -0.90 0.44
C ALA A 251 -16.53 -0.89 1.71
N VAL A 252 -16.59 0.22 2.45
CA VAL A 252 -15.88 0.37 3.74
C VAL A 252 -16.23 -0.76 4.72
N SER A 253 -17.44 -1.33 4.63
CA SER A 253 -17.89 -2.41 5.50
C SER A 253 -17.40 -3.81 5.13
N ASN A 254 -16.95 -4.05 3.90
CA ASN A 254 -16.66 -5.41 3.41
C ASN A 254 -15.29 -5.59 2.73
N PHE A 255 -14.55 -4.50 2.44
CA PHE A 255 -13.33 -4.57 1.63
C PHE A 255 -12.23 -5.48 2.21
N VAL A 256 -12.22 -5.67 3.53
CA VAL A 256 -11.27 -6.57 4.21
C VAL A 256 -11.58 -8.03 3.88
N GLY A 257 -12.84 -8.45 4.04
CA GLY A 257 -13.26 -9.82 3.72
C GLY A 257 -13.09 -10.14 2.24
N GLN A 258 -13.43 -9.18 1.36
CA GLN A 258 -13.14 -9.31 -0.07
C GLN A 258 -11.63 -9.39 -0.33
N GLY A 259 -10.82 -8.64 0.41
CA GLY A 259 -9.36 -8.74 0.34
C GLY A 259 -8.84 -10.11 0.77
N ASP A 260 -9.46 -10.75 1.76
CA ASP A 260 -9.18 -12.13 2.15
C ASP A 260 -9.44 -13.10 1.00
N ASP A 261 -10.64 -13.06 0.41
CA ASP A 261 -11.02 -13.90 -0.72
C ASP A 261 -10.07 -13.72 -1.92
N LEU A 262 -9.72 -12.47 -2.26
CA LEU A 262 -8.80 -12.18 -3.37
C LEU A 262 -7.37 -12.70 -3.14
N ARG A 263 -6.92 -12.77 -1.89
CA ARG A 263 -5.62 -13.33 -1.54
C ARG A 263 -5.65 -14.86 -1.54
N ASP A 264 -6.73 -15.45 -1.06
CA ASP A 264 -6.93 -16.90 -1.01
C ASP A 264 -7.08 -17.50 -2.42
N ASP A 265 -7.78 -16.80 -3.32
CA ASP A 265 -7.92 -17.17 -4.73
C ASP A 265 -6.66 -16.90 -5.57
N LEU A 266 -5.60 -16.38 -4.93
CA LEU A 266 -4.38 -15.93 -5.59
C LEU A 266 -4.67 -14.94 -6.72
N ARG A 267 -5.65 -14.04 -6.59
CA ARG A 267 -5.82 -12.91 -7.52
C ARG A 267 -4.94 -11.73 -7.10
N VAL A 268 -4.67 -11.60 -5.80
CA VAL A 268 -3.70 -10.69 -5.19
C VAL A 268 -2.68 -11.51 -4.38
N ALA A 269 -1.41 -11.45 -4.78
CA ALA A 269 -0.37 -12.31 -4.20
C ALA A 269 0.82 -11.51 -3.68
N LYS A 270 1.48 -12.06 -2.65
CA LYS A 270 2.71 -11.50 -2.11
C LYS A 270 3.87 -11.77 -3.06
N VAL A 271 4.60 -10.72 -3.41
CA VAL A 271 5.83 -10.80 -4.20
C VAL A 271 7.02 -11.03 -3.27
N LEU A 272 7.93 -11.91 -3.68
CA LEU A 272 9.25 -12.06 -3.09
C LEU A 272 10.30 -11.72 -4.15
N CYS A 273 11.14 -10.74 -3.86
CA CYS A 273 12.33 -10.39 -4.62
C CYS A 273 13.57 -10.88 -3.87
N ASP A 274 14.33 -11.76 -4.50
CA ASP A 274 15.62 -12.22 -4.00
C ASP A 274 16.77 -11.54 -4.77
N VAL A 275 17.80 -11.15 -4.02
CA VAL A 275 19.00 -10.50 -4.53
C VAL A 275 20.20 -11.23 -3.93
N LYS A 276 21.02 -11.82 -4.79
CA LYS A 276 22.27 -12.46 -4.39
C LYS A 276 23.20 -11.38 -3.85
N GLN A 277 23.58 -11.49 -2.58
CA GLN A 277 24.64 -10.64 -2.05
C GLN A 277 25.93 -10.93 -2.82
N SER A 278 26.56 -9.91 -3.38
CA SER A 278 27.93 -10.08 -3.88
C SER A 278 28.79 -10.44 -2.67
N SER A 279 29.50 -11.57 -2.75
CA SER A 279 30.47 -11.93 -1.72
C SER A 279 31.40 -10.73 -1.56
N ARG A 280 31.30 -10.01 -0.43
CA ARG A 280 32.22 -8.93 -0.11
C ARG A 280 33.62 -9.45 -0.40
N ARG A 281 34.35 -8.79 -1.31
CA ARG A 281 35.81 -8.97 -1.46
C ARG A 281 36.37 -9.00 -0.05
N ARG A 282 36.81 -10.18 0.42
CA ARG A 282 37.71 -10.26 1.58
C ARG A 282 38.89 -9.40 1.18
N ARG A 283 38.97 -8.19 1.74
CA ARG A 283 40.23 -7.46 1.77
C ARG A 283 41.16 -8.35 2.58
N LEU A 284 42.06 -9.04 1.86
CA LEU A 284 43.29 -9.58 2.41
C LEU A 284 44.19 -8.40 2.81
#